data_AF-A0A416CV03-F1
#
_entry.id   AF-A0A416CV03-F1
#
_cell.length_a   1.000
_cell.length_b   1.000
_cell.length_c   1.000
_cell.angle_alpha   90.00
_cell.angle_beta   90.00
_cell.angle_gamma   90.00
#
_symmetry.space_group_name_H-M   'P 1'
#
loop_
_entity.id
_entity.type
_entity.pdbx_description
1 polymer ?
#
loop_
_entity_poly.entity_id
_entity_poly.type
_entity_poly.pdbx_seq_one_letter_code
_entity_poly.pdbx_strand_id
1 'polypeptide(L)'
;MNIALIAHDAKKKLMQNFCIAYRGILSRNNLYATGTTGRLIEEVTNLNVHKYLAGHLGGEQQICAQIEHNEIDLVIFLRDPMTPKMHEPTVNNILRLCDMHNIPVATNLATSELLIKSLDRGDLDWREMYK
;
A
#
# COMPACT_ATOMS: atom_id res chain seq x y z
N MET A 1 -0.84 11.15 6.30
CA MET A 1 0.24 10.21 5.93
C MET A 1 0.15 9.82 4.47
N ASN A 2 1.28 9.36 3.91
CA ASN A 2 1.38 8.84 2.54
C ASN A 2 1.26 7.31 2.57
N ILE A 3 0.24 6.75 1.93
CA ILE A 3 -0.11 5.32 2.02
C ILE A 3 0.04 4.66 0.65
N ALA A 4 0.88 3.64 0.55
CA ALA A 4 0.99 2.80 -0.65
C ALA A 4 0.03 1.61 -0.59
N LEU A 5 -0.77 1.41 -1.64
CA LEU A 5 -1.77 0.36 -1.79
C LEU A 5 -1.40 -0.53 -3.00
N ILE A 6 -1.06 -1.79 -2.73
CA ILE A 6 -0.62 -2.76 -3.73
C ILE A 6 -1.41 -4.04 -3.56
N ALA A 7 -1.87 -4.64 -4.66
CA ALA A 7 -2.56 -5.92 -4.61
C ALA A 7 -2.20 -6.80 -5.82
N HIS A 8 -1.84 -8.06 -5.53
CA HIS A 8 -1.83 -9.10 -6.57
C HIS A 8 -3.23 -9.24 -7.17
N ASP A 9 -3.33 -9.75 -8.40
CA ASP A 9 -4.60 -9.82 -9.14
C ASP A 9 -5.72 -10.50 -8.36
N ALA A 10 -5.43 -11.66 -7.74
CA ALA A 10 -6.38 -12.40 -6.91
C ALA A 10 -6.83 -11.64 -5.64
N LYS A 11 -6.14 -10.55 -5.27
CA LYS A 11 -6.43 -9.73 -4.09
C LYS A 11 -6.99 -8.35 -4.42
N LYS A 12 -7.12 -7.97 -5.70
CA LYS A 12 -7.63 -6.64 -6.10
C LYS A 12 -9.07 -6.40 -5.62
N LYS A 13 -9.95 -7.40 -5.72
CA LYS A 13 -11.32 -7.29 -5.19
C LYS A 13 -11.34 -7.09 -3.67
N LEU A 14 -10.41 -7.75 -2.98
CA LEU A 14 -10.25 -7.58 -1.53
C LEU A 14 -9.75 -6.17 -1.18
N MET A 15 -8.78 -5.64 -1.94
CA MET A 15 -8.30 -4.27 -1.79
C MET A 15 -9.42 -3.24 -2.00
N GLN A 16 -10.27 -3.44 -3.01
CA GLN A 16 -11.45 -2.60 -3.25
C GLN A 16 -12.38 -2.60 -2.03
N ASN A 17 -12.75 -3.79 -1.52
CA ASN A 17 -13.63 -3.90 -0.35
C ASN A 17 -13.02 -3.24 0.90
N PHE A 18 -11.72 -3.41 1.11
CA PHE A 18 -10.97 -2.74 2.18
C PHE A 18 -11.05 -1.21 2.04
N CYS A 19 -10.82 -0.67 0.84
CA CYS A 19 -10.87 0.77 0.60
C CYS A 19 -12.28 1.34 0.73
N ILE A 20 -13.33 0.58 0.38
CA ILE A 20 -14.72 0.96 0.60
C ILE A 20 -15.00 1.04 2.11
N ALA A 21 -14.64 0.00 2.87
CA ALA A 21 -14.91 -0.08 4.30
C ALA A 21 -14.22 1.03 5.10
N TYR A 22 -12.96 1.35 4.74
CA TYR A 22 -12.14 2.35 5.45
C TYR A 22 -12.02 3.67 4.69
N ARG A 23 -12.94 3.95 3.75
CA ARG A 23 -12.93 5.16 2.93
C ARG A 23 -12.81 6.44 3.75
N GLY A 24 -13.52 6.53 4.88
CA GLY A 24 -13.50 7.72 5.74
C GLY A 24 -12.13 8.03 6.35
N ILE A 25 -11.31 7.00 6.60
CA ILE A 25 -9.93 7.16 7.10
C ILE A 25 -8.99 7.47 5.92
N LEU A 26 -9.11 6.69 4.84
CA LEU A 26 -8.26 6.83 3.66
C LEU A 26 -8.40 8.19 2.99
N SER A 27 -9.59 8.82 3.01
CA SER A 27 -9.82 10.14 2.41
C SER A 27 -9.07 11.30 3.07
N ARG A 28 -8.49 11.09 4.27
CA ARG A 28 -7.70 12.10 4.99
C ARG A 28 -6.19 11.92 4.77
N ASN A 29 -5.80 11.00 3.88
CA ASN A 29 -4.43 10.62 3.62
C ASN A 29 -4.13 10.72 2.12
N ASN A 30 -2.85 10.79 1.77
CA ASN A 30 -2.41 10.75 0.37
C ASN A 30 -2.25 9.29 -0.03
N LEU A 31 -2.92 8.88 -1.11
CA LEU A 31 -2.96 7.48 -1.54
C LEU A 31 -2.14 7.29 -2.80
N TYR A 32 -1.32 6.25 -2.79
CA TYR A 32 -0.46 5.85 -3.90
C TYR A 32 -0.73 4.39 -4.22
N ALA A 33 -0.76 4.02 -5.50
CA ALA A 33 -1.01 2.64 -5.88
C ALA A 33 -0.35 2.29 -7.22
N THR A 34 -0.13 1.01 -7.46
CA THR A 34 0.20 0.52 -8.81
C THR A 34 -1.01 0.67 -9.74
N GLY A 35 -0.76 0.88 -11.04
CA GLY A 35 -1.76 1.40 -11.99
C GLY A 35 -3.13 0.72 -11.94
N THR A 36 -3.19 -0.60 -12.11
CA THR A 36 -4.46 -1.34 -12.08
C THR A 36 -5.14 -1.30 -10.71
N THR A 37 -4.36 -1.36 -9.62
CA THR A 37 -4.89 -1.32 -8.26
C THR A 37 -5.52 0.04 -7.98
N GLY A 38 -4.81 1.14 -8.29
CA GLY A 38 -5.29 2.50 -8.05
C GLY A 38 -6.55 2.83 -8.84
N ARG A 39 -6.61 2.43 -10.12
CA ARG A 39 -7.81 2.62 -10.95
C ARG A 39 -9.04 1.94 -10.34
N LEU A 40 -8.91 0.68 -9.92
CA LEU A 40 -10.03 -0.08 -9.34
C LEU A 40 -10.49 0.49 -7.99
N ILE A 41 -9.57 1.07 -7.22
CA ILE A 41 -9.90 1.77 -5.96
C ILE A 41 -10.71 3.03 -6.27
N GLU A 42 -10.24 3.86 -7.19
CA GLU A 42 -10.93 5.08 -7.64
C GLU A 42 -12.35 4.80 -8.09
N GLU A 43 -12.54 3.80 -8.96
CA GLU A 43 -13.84 3.42 -9.52
C GLU A 43 -14.91 3.11 -8.45
N VAL A 44 -14.52 2.53 -7.31
CA VAL A 44 -15.48 2.09 -6.28
C VAL A 44 -15.55 2.99 -5.05
N THR A 45 -14.56 3.87 -4.85
CA THR A 45 -14.47 4.72 -3.66
C THR A 45 -14.54 6.20 -3.97
N ASN A 46 -14.28 6.61 -5.21
CA ASN A 46 -14.11 8.02 -5.58
C ASN A 46 -13.04 8.73 -4.72
N LEU A 47 -12.02 8.00 -4.26
CA LEU A 47 -10.83 8.55 -3.59
C LEU A 47 -9.82 8.97 -4.66
N ASN A 48 -9.09 10.07 -4.46
CA ASN A 48 -8.00 10.43 -5.36
C ASN A 48 -6.77 9.55 -5.07
N VAL A 49 -6.29 8.80 -6.07
CA VAL A 49 -5.14 7.91 -5.92
C VAL A 49 -4.08 8.25 -6.97
N HIS A 50 -2.88 8.58 -6.50
CA HIS A 50 -1.71 8.69 -7.36
C HIS A 50 -1.36 7.30 -7.90
N LYS A 51 -1.39 7.16 -9.22
CA LYS A 51 -1.19 5.88 -9.91
C LYS A 51 0.21 5.84 -10.51
N TYR A 52 1.01 4.90 -10.03
CA TYR A 52 2.25 4.49 -10.68
C TYR A 52 1.97 3.53 -11.85
N LEU A 53 3.03 3.04 -12.49
CA LEU A 53 2.93 1.99 -13.49
C LEU A 53 2.27 0.72 -12.91
N ALA A 54 1.88 -0.21 -13.79
CA ALA A 54 1.52 -1.55 -13.35
C ALA A 54 2.72 -2.21 -12.66
N GLY A 55 2.50 -3.07 -11.67
CA GLY A 55 3.59 -3.69 -10.89
C GLY A 55 4.64 -4.37 -11.78
N HIS A 56 4.19 -5.19 -12.74
CA HIS A 56 5.04 -5.88 -13.71
C HIS A 56 5.75 -4.96 -14.73
N LEU A 57 5.38 -3.67 -14.80
CA LEU A 57 6.01 -2.66 -15.65
C LEU A 57 6.93 -1.72 -14.86
N GLY A 58 7.24 -2.03 -13.61
CA GLY A 58 8.12 -1.22 -12.76
C GLY A 58 7.39 -0.33 -11.73
N GLY A 59 6.06 -0.41 -11.63
CA GLY A 59 5.32 0.36 -10.62
C GLY A 59 5.72 0.04 -9.18
N GLU A 60 6.12 -1.20 -8.91
CA GLU A 60 6.65 -1.61 -7.59
C GLU A 60 8.01 -0.95 -7.30
N GLN A 61 8.87 -0.79 -8.32
CA GLN A 61 10.15 -0.11 -8.17
C GLN A 61 9.97 1.38 -7.90
N GLN A 62 8.95 2.01 -8.52
CA GLN A 62 8.60 3.40 -8.22
C GLN A 62 8.22 3.56 -6.75
N ILE A 63 7.43 2.62 -6.19
CA ILE A 63 7.09 2.63 -4.75
C ILE A 63 8.33 2.38 -3.88
N CYS A 64 9.21 1.45 -4.25
CA CYS A 64 10.49 1.23 -3.57
C CYS A 64 11.31 2.52 -3.47
N ALA A 65 11.43 3.27 -4.57
CA ALA A 65 12.14 4.54 -4.56
C ALA A 65 11.50 5.53 -3.58
N GLN A 66 10.17 5.62 -3.52
CA GLN A 66 9.48 6.49 -2.55
C GLN A 66 9.72 6.06 -1.09
N ILE A 67 9.77 4.75 -0.83
CA ILE A 67 10.15 4.23 0.49
C ILE A 67 11.57 4.65 0.87
N GLU A 68 12.53 4.51 -0.04
CA GLU A 68 13.94 4.89 0.19
C GLU A 68 14.10 6.39 0.45
N HIS A 69 13.25 7.23 -0.14
CA HIS A 69 13.21 8.67 0.09
C HIS A 69 12.34 9.07 1.31
N ASN A 70 11.84 8.09 2.08
CA ASN A 70 10.95 8.31 3.22
C ASN A 70 9.64 9.05 2.87
N GLU A 71 9.18 8.93 1.63
CA GLU A 71 7.98 9.58 1.09
C GLU A 71 6.73 8.70 1.24
N ILE A 72 6.87 7.45 1.71
CA ILE A 72 5.78 6.54 2.07
C ILE A 72 5.82 6.27 3.58
N ASP A 73 4.67 6.35 4.23
CA ASP A 73 4.51 6.20 5.67
C ASP A 73 3.86 4.88 6.10
N LEU A 74 3.11 4.24 5.19
CA LEU A 74 2.40 3.00 5.43
C LEU A 74 2.26 2.22 4.12
N VAL A 75 2.54 0.92 4.14
CA VAL A 75 2.36 0.04 2.99
C VAL A 75 1.30 -1.01 3.26
N ILE A 76 0.26 -1.05 2.43
CA ILE A 76 -0.72 -2.14 2.40
C ILE A 76 -0.49 -2.93 1.12
N PHE A 77 0.14 -4.10 1.24
CA PHE A 77 0.44 -4.98 0.11
C PHE A 77 -0.31 -6.32 0.25
N LEU A 78 -1.50 -6.42 -0.33
CA LEU A 78 -2.27 -7.66 -0.31
C LEU A 78 -1.71 -8.67 -1.33
N ARG A 79 -0.91 -9.62 -0.81
CA ARG A 79 -0.23 -10.64 -1.61
C ARG A 79 -1.07 -11.89 -1.77
N ASP A 80 -0.87 -12.57 -2.90
CA ASP A 80 -1.36 -13.93 -3.14
C ASP A 80 -0.25 -14.94 -2.84
N PRO A 81 -0.34 -15.73 -1.76
CA PRO A 81 0.73 -16.66 -1.38
C PRO A 81 0.71 -17.98 -2.17
N MET A 82 -0.36 -18.27 -2.91
CA MET A 82 -0.55 -19.57 -3.59
C MET A 82 -0.03 -19.56 -5.02
N THR A 83 0.19 -18.37 -5.59
CA THR A 83 0.60 -18.24 -6.99
C THR A 83 1.96 -17.54 -7.07
N PRO A 84 3.07 -18.30 -7.25
CA PRO A 84 4.38 -17.70 -7.42
C PRO A 84 4.37 -16.79 -8.66
N LYS A 85 4.92 -15.59 -8.53
CA LYS A 85 4.95 -14.60 -9.61
C LYS A 85 6.35 -14.54 -10.23
N MET A 86 6.46 -14.44 -11.55
CA MET A 86 7.76 -14.30 -12.24
C MET A 86 8.58 -13.09 -11.75
N HIS A 87 7.93 -12.08 -11.17
CA HIS A 87 8.52 -10.88 -10.58
C HIS A 87 8.67 -10.95 -9.05
N GLU A 88 8.54 -12.12 -8.42
CA GLU A 88 8.76 -12.32 -6.98
C GLU A 88 10.09 -11.78 -6.43
N PRO A 89 11.22 -11.77 -7.17
CA PRO A 89 12.45 -11.13 -6.68
C PRO A 89 12.25 -9.65 -6.34
N THR A 90 11.30 -8.97 -6.98
CA THR A 90 10.96 -7.56 -6.75
C THR A 90 9.98 -7.38 -5.58
N VAL A 91 9.06 -8.33 -5.35
CA VAL A 91 8.11 -8.30 -4.22
C VAL A 91 8.81 -8.31 -2.86
N ASN A 92 9.91 -9.05 -2.75
CA ASN A 92 10.73 -9.08 -1.52
C ASN A 92 11.45 -7.75 -1.24
N ASN A 93 11.64 -6.89 -2.25
CA ASN A 93 12.32 -5.61 -2.04
C ASN A 93 11.46 -4.63 -1.25
N ILE A 94 10.15 -4.56 -1.49
CA ILE A 94 9.26 -3.67 -0.72
C ILE A 94 9.32 -4.02 0.76
N LEU A 95 9.22 -5.30 1.11
CA LEU A 95 9.25 -5.73 2.51
C LEU A 95 10.61 -5.43 3.15
N ARG A 96 11.70 -5.80 2.46
CA ARG A 96 13.07 -5.51 2.92
C ARG A 96 13.28 -4.01 3.17
N LEU A 97 12.79 -3.16 2.27
CA LEU A 97 12.90 -1.71 2.42
C LEU A 97 12.01 -1.19 3.55
N CYS A 98 10.80 -1.73 3.71
CA CYS A 98 9.96 -1.38 4.87
C CYS A 98 10.66 -1.72 6.18
N ASP A 99 11.32 -2.88 6.27
CA ASP A 99 12.10 -3.28 7.45
C ASP A 99 13.29 -2.32 7.68
N MET A 100 14.03 -1.95 6.63
CA MET A 100 15.18 -1.05 6.70
C MET A 100 14.80 0.38 7.13
N HIS A 101 13.68 0.89 6.63
CA HIS A 101 13.22 2.26 6.87
C HIS A 101 12.18 2.37 7.99
N ASN A 102 11.94 1.26 8.70
CA ASN A 102 10.94 1.15 9.77
C ASN A 102 9.55 1.66 9.34
N ILE A 103 9.12 1.27 8.15
CA ILE A 103 7.79 1.61 7.61
C ILE A 103 6.82 0.48 7.97
N PRO A 104 5.70 0.78 8.64
CA PRO A 104 4.64 -0.19 8.88
C PRO A 104 4.16 -0.83 7.56
N VAL A 105 4.12 -2.16 7.51
CA VAL A 105 3.70 -2.90 6.33
C VAL A 105 2.70 -4.01 6.70
N ALA A 106 1.58 -4.06 5.96
CA ALA A 106 0.62 -5.15 6.03
C ALA A 106 0.68 -5.99 4.75
N THR A 107 0.83 -7.31 4.90
CA THR A 107 0.87 -8.23 3.76
C THR A 107 -0.42 -9.04 3.54
N ASN A 108 -1.39 -8.85 4.42
CA ASN A 108 -2.69 -9.52 4.44
C ASN A 108 -3.74 -8.59 5.06
N LEU A 109 -5.03 -8.93 4.89
CA LEU A 109 -6.14 -8.09 5.35
C LEU A 109 -6.15 -7.88 6.87
N ALA A 110 -5.91 -8.91 7.67
CA ALA A 110 -5.99 -8.81 9.12
C ALA A 110 -5.01 -7.76 9.66
N THR A 111 -3.78 -7.76 9.15
CA THR A 111 -2.80 -6.73 9.49
C THR A 111 -3.21 -5.36 8.91
N SER A 112 -3.78 -5.31 7.70
CA SER A 112 -4.25 -4.04 7.11
C SER A 112 -5.31 -3.35 7.95
N GLU A 113 -6.27 -4.11 8.51
CA GLU A 113 -7.31 -3.56 9.37
C GLU A 113 -6.78 -3.03 10.69
N LEU A 114 -5.77 -3.70 11.27
CA LEU A 114 -5.12 -3.21 12.48
C LEU A 114 -4.36 -1.91 12.18
N LEU A 115 -3.55 -1.88 11.13
CA LEU A 115 -2.75 -0.70 10.79
C LEU A 115 -3.61 0.51 10.41
N ILE A 116 -4.70 0.34 9.65
CA ILE A 116 -5.54 1.49 9.28
C ILE A 116 -6.30 2.08 10.46
N LYS A 117 -6.71 1.24 11.43
CA LYS A 117 -7.32 1.71 12.69
C LYS A 117 -6.30 2.34 13.62
N SER A 118 -5.09 1.78 13.68
CA SER A 118 -3.98 2.39 14.41
C SER A 118 -3.61 3.76 13.85
N LEU A 119 -3.58 3.92 12.52
CA LEU A 119 -3.41 5.20 11.86
C LEU A 119 -4.49 6.20 12.27
N ASP A 120 -5.76 5.79 12.28
CA ASP A 120 -6.89 6.64 12.67
C ASP A 120 -6.81 7.12 14.12
N ARG A 121 -6.26 6.29 15.02
CA ARG A 121 -6.01 6.64 16.42
C ARG A 121 -4.79 7.54 16.65
N GLY A 122 -3.95 7.76 15.63
CA GLY A 122 -2.68 8.47 15.78
C GLY A 122 -1.51 7.60 16.28
N ASP A 123 -1.67 6.27 16.34
CA ASP A 123 -0.63 5.36 16.83
C ASP A 123 0.64 5.38 15.95
N LEU A 124 0.54 5.95 14.74
CA LEU A 124 1.65 6.07 13.79
C LEU A 124 2.31 7.45 13.78
N ASP A 125 1.86 8.42 14.58
CA ASP A 125 2.32 9.82 14.53
C ASP A 125 3.83 9.99 14.78
N TRP A 126 4.46 9.01 15.43
CA TRP A 126 5.91 8.93 15.57
C TRP A 126 6.66 8.95 14.22
N ARG A 127 6.01 8.57 13.12
CA ARG A 127 6.58 8.65 11.75
C ARG A 127 6.90 10.08 11.32
N GLU A 128 6.13 11.06 11.79
CA GLU A 128 6.39 12.48 11.49
C GLU A 128 7.64 13.00 12.19
N MET A 129 8.09 12.36 13.28
CA MET A 129 9.34 12.70 13.97
C MET A 129 10.59 12.13 13.28
N TYR A 130 10.41 11.16 12.38
CA TYR A 130 11.48 10.48 11.63
C TYR A 130 11.68 11.04 10.21
N LYS A 131 10.89 12.05 9.81
CA LYS A 131 11.02 12.75 8.53
C LYS A 131 12.09 13.85 8.59
#